data_AF-A0A6G1FAQ9-F1
#
_entry.id   AF-A0A6G1FAQ9-F1
#
_cell.length_a   1.000
_cell.length_b   1.000
_cell.length_c   1.000
_cell.angle_alpha   90.00
_cell.angle_beta   90.00
_cell.angle_gamma   90.00
#
_symmetry.space_group_name_H-M   'P 1'
#
loop_
_entity.id
_entity.type
_entity.pdbx_description
1 polymer ?
#
loop_
_entity_poly.entity_id
_entity_poly.type
_entity_poly.pdbx_seq_one_letter_code
_entity_poly.pdbx_strand_id
1 'polypeptide(L)'
;MPWAESLLFLLFFSLPIPSSHAWSFDYPSPIANLPSLWTNNNATIPYSATYPDGSKIRAILVRQNPAWYGPFFGCGFICTTPCNAFLFAIFSISIGDPSNPTFNTSSMPRIMWTANRSRPVKDNASLQFTKDGNLILRDFDGSLVWSTNTSDSHVVGLNLAETGNMVLFDIMGKTVWESFEHPTDTLLIGQSLRQGKRLTSDSLATNWTQGQFYVTVLDNGLYAFIEADPPQLYYQRRFNITDALVQPKMNISSDGAKNYTTYISFLKGSLSAFVSFNNTDIKLFDISLPSPSSAQFMSLENDGHLRVYRWDVARVKILGMKINFSVNWTTGNLTWAAP
;
A
#
# COMPACT_ATOMS: atom_id res chain seq x y z
N MET A 1 -31.23 54.37 -47.53
CA MET A 1 -32.39 53.74 -46.85
C MET A 1 -33.48 53.53 -47.88
N PRO A 2 -34.28 52.46 -47.81
CA PRO A 2 -34.05 51.08 -47.35
C PRO A 2 -34.32 50.09 -48.54
N TRP A 3 -34.25 48.75 -48.52
CA TRP A 3 -34.83 47.73 -47.63
C TRP A 3 -34.02 46.43 -47.75
N ALA A 4 -33.96 45.68 -46.65
CA ALA A 4 -33.32 44.38 -46.51
C ALA A 4 -34.34 43.25 -46.72
N GLU A 5 -33.91 42.12 -47.27
CA GLU A 5 -34.56 40.83 -47.02
C GLU A 5 -33.54 39.86 -46.42
N SER A 6 -33.95 39.28 -45.29
CA SER A 6 -33.19 38.39 -44.42
C SER A 6 -33.36 36.94 -44.87
N LEU A 7 -32.25 36.24 -45.09
CA LEU A 7 -32.24 34.77 -45.18
C LEU A 7 -31.70 34.19 -43.87
N LEU A 8 -32.56 33.46 -43.17
CA LEU A 8 -32.27 32.76 -41.92
C LEU A 8 -31.57 31.43 -42.24
N PHE A 9 -30.26 31.33 -41.99
CA PHE A 9 -29.54 30.06 -42.00
C PHE A 9 -29.28 29.60 -40.55
N LEU A 10 -29.96 28.52 -40.15
CA LEU A 10 -29.68 27.76 -38.93
C LEU A 10 -28.32 27.06 -39.07
N LEU A 11 -27.28 27.62 -38.46
CA LEU A 11 -26.00 26.94 -38.28
C LEU A 11 -26.09 26.03 -37.06
N PHE A 12 -26.28 24.72 -37.30
CA PHE A 12 -25.94 23.69 -36.32
C PHE A 12 -24.43 23.72 -36.10
N PHE A 13 -23.99 24.34 -35.00
CA PHE A 13 -22.64 24.11 -34.48
C PHE A 13 -22.55 22.65 -34.03
N SER A 14 -22.02 21.79 -34.90
CA SER A 14 -21.41 20.53 -34.48
C SER A 14 -20.15 20.89 -33.71
N LEU A 15 -20.28 21.09 -32.40
CA LEU A 15 -19.13 21.09 -31.51
C LEU A 15 -18.42 19.73 -31.70
N PRO A 16 -17.12 19.70 -32.03
CA PRO A 16 -16.39 18.45 -32.03
C PRO A 16 -16.43 17.94 -30.59
N ILE A 17 -17.13 16.82 -30.38
CA ILE A 17 -16.97 16.03 -29.17
C ILE A 17 -15.47 15.79 -29.05
N PRO A 18 -14.79 16.25 -27.99
CA PRO A 18 -13.38 15.94 -27.83
C PRO A 18 -13.31 14.42 -27.73
N SER A 19 -12.73 13.81 -28.75
CA SER A 19 -12.37 12.40 -28.74
C SER A 19 -11.43 12.19 -27.56
N SER A 20 -11.98 11.69 -26.46
CA SER A 20 -11.21 11.12 -25.38
C SER A 20 -10.41 9.97 -25.98
N HIS A 21 -9.17 10.24 -26.37
CA HIS A 21 -8.24 9.18 -26.66
C HIS A 21 -7.96 8.53 -25.30
N ALA A 22 -8.65 7.42 -25.02
CA ALA A 22 -8.25 6.52 -23.96
C ALA A 22 -6.98 5.82 -24.47
N TRP A 23 -5.81 6.26 -23.99
CA TRP A 23 -4.55 5.56 -24.27
C TRP A 23 -4.56 4.28 -23.43
N SER A 24 -5.10 3.20 -23.97
CA SER A 24 -5.02 1.88 -23.35
C SER A 24 -3.63 1.32 -23.64
N PHE A 25 -2.70 1.50 -22.70
CA PHE A 25 -1.46 0.73 -22.70
C PHE A 25 -1.78 -0.72 -22.31
N ASP A 26 -1.19 -1.71 -22.99
CA ASP A 26 -1.39 -3.15 -22.76
C ASP A 26 -0.78 -3.62 -21.42
N TYR A 27 -1.21 -3.08 -20.29
CA TYR A 27 -0.88 -3.57 -18.96
C TYR A 27 -2.02 -4.44 -18.44
N PRO A 28 -1.73 -5.38 -17.51
CA PRO A 28 -2.80 -6.17 -16.94
C PRO A 28 -3.76 -5.27 -16.18
N SER A 29 -5.05 -5.56 -16.31
CA SER A 29 -6.10 -4.86 -15.59
C SER A 29 -5.77 -4.76 -14.09
N PRO A 30 -6.06 -3.62 -13.44
CA PRO A 30 -5.93 -3.52 -11.99
C PRO A 30 -7.04 -4.30 -11.24
N ILE A 31 -8.00 -4.86 -11.97
CA ILE A 31 -9.12 -5.64 -11.46
C ILE A 31 -9.07 -7.05 -12.04
N ALA A 32 -9.31 -8.06 -11.21
CA ALA A 32 -9.51 -9.44 -11.61
C ALA A 32 -10.86 -9.98 -11.13
N ASN A 33 -11.48 -10.82 -11.97
CA ASN A 33 -12.76 -11.46 -11.71
C ASN A 33 -12.59 -12.93 -11.31
N LEU A 34 -13.65 -13.50 -10.76
CA LEU A 34 -13.73 -14.91 -10.39
C LEU A 34 -14.21 -15.79 -11.55
N PRO A 35 -13.68 -17.03 -11.68
CA PRO A 35 -12.42 -17.51 -11.14
C PRO A 35 -11.23 -17.02 -11.98
N SER A 36 -10.06 -16.89 -11.37
CA SER A 36 -8.79 -16.61 -12.05
C SER A 36 -7.68 -17.53 -11.53
N LEU A 37 -6.70 -17.85 -12.37
CA LEU A 37 -5.53 -18.66 -12.00
C LEU A 37 -4.29 -18.10 -12.68
N TRP A 38 -3.26 -17.82 -11.88
CA TRP A 38 -1.96 -17.39 -12.36
C TRP A 38 -0.89 -18.33 -11.85
N THR A 39 -0.08 -18.87 -12.76
CA THR A 39 1.12 -19.61 -12.41
C THR A 39 2.31 -18.67 -12.43
N ASN A 40 3.21 -18.79 -11.47
CA ASN A 40 4.40 -17.96 -11.34
C ASN A 40 5.45 -18.37 -12.38
N ASN A 41 5.19 -18.07 -13.66
CA ASN A 41 6.08 -18.28 -14.79
C ASN A 41 5.74 -17.31 -15.93
N ASN A 42 6.58 -17.27 -16.96
CA ASN A 42 6.42 -16.33 -18.09
C ASN A 42 5.29 -16.72 -19.05
N ALA A 43 4.80 -17.96 -19.01
CA ALA A 43 3.74 -18.43 -19.91
C ALA A 43 2.36 -17.89 -19.48
N THR A 44 2.10 -17.82 -18.17
CA THR A 44 0.82 -17.33 -17.64
C THR A 44 0.88 -15.88 -17.15
N ILE A 45 2.07 -15.35 -16.85
CA ILE A 45 2.26 -13.95 -16.44
C ILE A 45 3.32 -13.31 -17.35
N PRO A 46 2.92 -12.80 -18.53
CA PRO A 46 3.85 -12.26 -19.51
C PRO A 46 4.44 -10.90 -19.09
N TYR A 47 3.78 -10.20 -18.17
CA TYR A 47 4.20 -8.89 -17.68
C TYR A 47 5.30 -9.02 -16.63
N SER A 48 6.53 -9.19 -17.09
CA SER A 48 7.70 -9.34 -16.22
C SER A 48 8.80 -8.32 -16.53
N ALA A 49 9.62 -8.04 -15.53
CA ALA A 49 10.83 -7.23 -15.69
C ALA A 49 11.97 -7.84 -14.87
N THR A 50 13.18 -7.73 -15.39
CA THR A 50 14.42 -8.05 -14.67
C THR A 50 15.20 -6.76 -14.46
N TYR A 51 15.58 -6.49 -13.21
CA TYR A 51 16.31 -5.29 -12.83
C TYR A 51 17.82 -5.51 -12.88
N PRO A 52 18.64 -4.43 -12.83
CA PRO A 52 20.11 -4.54 -12.93
C PRO A 52 20.76 -5.38 -11.82
N ASP A 53 20.14 -5.50 -10.65
CA ASP A 53 20.59 -6.37 -9.55
C ASP A 53 20.22 -7.85 -9.76
N GLY A 54 19.54 -8.15 -10.88
CA GLY A 54 19.01 -9.46 -11.26
C GLY A 54 17.69 -9.84 -10.59
N SER A 55 17.14 -8.98 -9.70
CA SER A 55 15.80 -9.16 -9.16
C SER A 55 14.77 -9.15 -10.28
N LYS A 56 13.65 -9.87 -10.09
CA LYS A 56 12.59 -9.97 -11.10
C LYS A 56 11.24 -9.73 -10.49
N ILE A 57 10.38 -9.08 -11.26
CA ILE A 57 8.95 -8.97 -10.98
C ILE A 57 8.14 -9.68 -12.07
N ARG A 58 6.97 -10.18 -11.70
CA ARG A 58 5.91 -10.68 -12.57
C ARG A 58 4.59 -10.09 -12.09
N ALA A 59 4.08 -9.10 -12.80
CA ALA A 59 2.88 -8.36 -12.43
C ALA A 59 1.61 -9.07 -12.93
N ILE A 60 0.70 -9.36 -12.00
CA ILE A 60 -0.64 -9.90 -12.28
C ILE A 60 -1.65 -8.77 -12.44
N LEU A 61 -1.56 -7.73 -11.61
CA LEU A 61 -2.39 -6.52 -11.68
C LEU A 61 -1.47 -5.30 -11.71
N VAL A 62 -1.83 -4.29 -12.50
CA VAL A 62 -1.13 -3.00 -12.53
C VAL A 62 -2.11 -1.86 -12.39
N ARG A 63 -1.90 -0.99 -11.40
CA ARG A 63 -2.64 0.25 -11.22
C ARG A 63 -1.74 1.43 -11.54
N GLN A 64 -2.06 2.12 -12.62
CA GLN A 64 -1.44 3.39 -12.97
C GLN A 64 -2.03 4.52 -12.11
N ASN A 65 -1.19 5.51 -11.84
CA ASN A 65 -1.56 6.72 -11.12
C ASN A 65 -1.87 7.80 -12.16
N PRO A 66 -3.12 8.25 -12.27
CA PRO A 66 -3.55 9.19 -13.31
C PRO A 66 -2.89 10.57 -13.18
N ALA A 67 -2.37 10.92 -12.00
CA ALA A 67 -1.69 12.19 -11.79
C ALA A 67 -0.27 12.22 -12.36
N TRP A 68 0.29 11.10 -12.83
CA TRP A 68 1.70 10.93 -13.28
C TRP A 68 2.78 11.32 -12.23
N TYR A 69 2.37 11.80 -11.05
CA TYR A 69 3.21 12.14 -9.91
C TYR A 69 3.05 11.08 -8.82
N GLY A 70 3.93 10.08 -8.80
CA GLY A 70 3.94 9.00 -7.81
C GLY A 70 4.24 7.64 -8.45
N PRO A 71 4.47 6.58 -7.64
CA PRO A 71 4.70 5.26 -8.18
C PRO A 71 3.41 4.69 -8.78
N PHE A 72 3.57 3.87 -9.79
CA PHE A 72 2.55 2.90 -10.17
C PHE A 72 2.65 1.71 -9.23
N PHE A 73 1.54 1.02 -8.98
CA PHE A 73 1.54 -0.18 -8.16
C PHE A 73 1.35 -1.42 -9.02
N GLY A 74 2.21 -2.41 -8.81
CA GLY A 74 2.04 -3.76 -9.30
C GLY A 74 1.66 -4.69 -8.15
N CYS A 75 0.82 -5.67 -8.44
CA CYS A 75 0.56 -6.81 -7.55
C CYS A 75 0.92 -8.09 -8.30
N GLY A 76 1.73 -8.97 -7.70
CA GLY A 76 2.22 -10.18 -8.35
C GLY A 76 3.40 -10.80 -7.64
N PHE A 77 4.29 -11.46 -8.37
CA PHE A 77 5.46 -12.13 -7.80
C PHE A 77 6.72 -11.29 -7.93
N ILE A 78 7.56 -11.31 -6.89
CA ILE A 78 8.87 -10.66 -6.88
C ILE A 78 9.93 -11.59 -6.28
N CYS A 79 11.15 -11.56 -6.81
CA CYS A 79 12.30 -12.30 -6.28
C CYS A 79 13.57 -11.45 -6.28
N THR A 80 14.44 -11.69 -5.30
CA THR A 80 15.84 -11.25 -5.32
C THR A 80 16.72 -12.29 -5.99
N THR A 81 17.78 -11.87 -6.67
CA THR A 81 18.83 -12.75 -7.20
C THR A 81 19.32 -13.72 -6.14
N PRO A 82 19.43 -15.03 -6.43
CA PRO A 82 19.37 -15.70 -7.75
C PRO A 82 17.95 -16.08 -8.24
N CYS A 83 16.88 -15.57 -7.63
CA CYS A 83 15.49 -15.82 -8.00
C CYS A 83 15.05 -17.29 -7.85
N ASN A 84 15.52 -17.93 -6.79
CA ASN A 84 15.08 -19.28 -6.39
C ASN A 84 13.81 -19.27 -5.53
N ALA A 85 13.42 -18.10 -5.03
CA ALA A 85 12.29 -17.91 -4.14
C ALA A 85 11.57 -16.61 -4.47
N PHE A 86 10.24 -16.63 -4.40
CA PHE A 86 9.35 -15.54 -4.77
C PHE A 86 8.40 -15.20 -3.63
N LEU A 87 8.12 -13.91 -3.50
CA LEU A 87 7.06 -13.37 -2.67
C LEU A 87 5.89 -12.96 -3.55
N PHE A 88 4.68 -13.26 -3.12
CA PHE A 88 3.48 -12.58 -3.62
C PHE A 88 3.34 -11.25 -2.88
N ALA A 89 3.37 -10.16 -3.62
CA ALA A 89 3.61 -8.83 -3.09
C ALA A 89 2.89 -7.73 -3.87
N ILE A 90 2.72 -6.59 -3.20
CA ILE A 90 2.45 -5.30 -3.82
C ILE A 90 3.77 -4.54 -3.85
N PHE A 91 4.16 -4.04 -5.02
CA PHE A 91 5.42 -3.34 -5.23
C PHE A 91 5.24 -2.10 -6.09
N SER A 92 6.10 -1.11 -5.88
CA SER A 92 6.16 0.05 -6.77
C SER A 92 6.79 -0.35 -8.10
N ILE A 93 6.22 0.11 -9.20
CA ILE A 93 6.80 0.00 -10.53
C ILE A 93 6.96 1.39 -11.14
N SER A 94 7.98 1.50 -11.98
CA SER A 94 8.15 2.63 -12.87
C SER A 94 7.82 2.16 -14.28
N ILE A 95 7.00 2.92 -14.99
CA ILE A 95 6.72 2.69 -16.42
C ILE A 95 7.50 3.75 -17.20
N GLY A 96 8.03 3.36 -18.35
CA GLY A 96 8.74 4.25 -19.27
C GLY A 96 7.86 5.35 -19.85
N ASP A 97 8.44 6.14 -20.75
CA ASP A 97 7.75 7.20 -21.49
C ASP A 97 6.51 6.63 -22.23
N PRO A 98 5.41 7.40 -22.38
CA PRO A 98 4.26 7.03 -23.21
C PRO A 98 4.61 6.48 -24.62
N SER A 99 5.75 6.86 -25.19
CA SER A 99 6.25 6.37 -26.48
C SER A 99 6.88 4.97 -26.44
N ASN A 100 7.27 4.47 -25.25
CA ASN A 100 7.76 3.11 -25.02
C ASN A 100 7.24 2.59 -23.67
N PRO A 101 6.01 2.03 -23.64
CA PRO A 101 5.32 1.63 -22.43
C PRO A 101 5.85 0.29 -21.90
N THR A 102 7.16 0.21 -21.65
CA THR A 102 7.79 -0.93 -20.97
C THR A 102 8.10 -0.55 -19.53
N PHE A 103 8.29 -1.56 -18.66
CA PHE A 103 8.77 -1.31 -17.30
C PHE A 103 10.12 -0.59 -17.34
N ASN A 104 10.21 0.55 -16.67
CA ASN A 104 11.46 1.25 -16.49
C ASN A 104 12.28 0.57 -15.39
N THR A 105 13.23 -0.26 -15.81
CA THR A 105 14.10 -1.04 -14.91
C THR A 105 15.24 -0.21 -14.30
N SER A 106 15.37 1.07 -14.63
CA SER A 106 16.36 1.96 -14.00
C SER A 106 15.97 2.33 -12.56
N SER A 107 14.70 2.17 -12.20
CA SER A 107 14.19 2.42 -10.85
C SER A 107 13.79 1.09 -10.21
N MET A 108 14.55 0.67 -9.21
CA MET A 108 14.33 -0.58 -8.47
C MET A 108 12.93 -0.60 -7.84
N PRO A 109 12.21 -1.74 -7.84
CA PRO A 109 10.90 -1.80 -7.21
C PRO A 109 11.08 -1.81 -5.68
N ARG A 110 10.20 -1.09 -4.98
CA ARG A 110 10.08 -1.18 -3.53
C ARG A 110 8.87 -2.04 -3.21
N ILE A 111 9.05 -3.05 -2.36
CA ILE A 111 7.96 -3.84 -1.81
C ILE A 111 7.21 -3.00 -0.79
N MET A 112 5.88 -2.98 -0.90
CA MET A 112 4.97 -2.25 0.00
C MET A 112 4.19 -3.19 0.92
N TRP A 113 3.96 -4.42 0.45
CA TRP A 113 3.21 -5.45 1.17
C TRP A 113 3.57 -6.83 0.65
N THR A 114 3.55 -7.85 1.52
CA THR A 114 3.80 -9.25 1.16
C THR A 114 2.84 -10.19 1.88
N ALA A 115 2.43 -11.25 1.18
CA ALA A 115 1.54 -12.27 1.72
C ALA A 115 2.28 -13.38 2.48
N ASN A 116 3.40 -13.83 1.91
CA ASN A 116 4.05 -15.09 2.26
C ASN A 116 5.52 -14.90 2.68
N ARG A 117 5.78 -13.83 3.43
CA ARG A 117 7.12 -13.44 3.88
C ARG A 117 7.87 -14.53 4.65
N SER A 118 7.14 -15.33 5.45
CA SER A 118 7.68 -16.46 6.23
C SER A 118 7.88 -17.73 5.40
N ARG A 119 7.22 -17.84 4.24
CA ARG A 119 7.28 -19.00 3.38
C ARG A 119 7.27 -18.59 1.89
N PRO A 120 8.40 -18.09 1.38
CA PRO A 120 8.58 -17.82 -0.04
C PRO A 120 8.27 -19.06 -0.90
N VAL A 121 7.72 -18.84 -2.08
CA VAL A 121 7.36 -19.92 -3.02
C VAL A 121 8.36 -20.04 -4.16
N LYS A 122 8.39 -21.17 -4.86
CA LYS A 122 9.27 -21.36 -6.02
C LYS A 122 8.65 -20.82 -7.32
N ASP A 123 9.43 -20.89 -8.39
CA ASP A 123 8.88 -20.78 -9.74
C ASP A 123 7.81 -21.85 -9.97
N ASN A 124 6.81 -21.56 -10.80
CA ASN A 124 5.61 -22.37 -11.01
C ASN A 124 4.64 -22.54 -9.82
N ALA A 125 4.82 -21.79 -8.73
CA ALA A 125 3.78 -21.60 -7.72
C ALA A 125 2.48 -21.06 -8.34
N SER A 126 1.32 -21.29 -7.72
CA SER A 126 0.03 -20.84 -8.25
C SER A 126 -0.68 -19.87 -7.32
N LEU A 127 -1.21 -18.79 -7.87
CA LEU A 127 -2.16 -17.90 -7.23
C LEU A 127 -3.53 -18.14 -7.86
N GLN A 128 -4.48 -18.61 -7.08
CA GLN A 128 -5.82 -18.93 -7.53
C GLN A 128 -6.83 -18.00 -6.85
N PHE A 129 -7.65 -17.33 -7.65
CA PHE A 129 -8.82 -16.63 -7.16
C PHE A 129 -10.05 -17.51 -7.44
N THR A 130 -10.52 -18.20 -6.41
CA THR A 130 -11.41 -19.35 -6.50
C THR A 130 -12.88 -18.93 -6.66
N LYS A 131 -13.72 -19.79 -7.25
CA LYS A 131 -15.14 -19.48 -7.51
C LYS A 131 -15.94 -19.07 -6.27
N ASP A 132 -15.55 -19.55 -5.09
CA ASP A 132 -16.10 -19.23 -3.77
C ASP A 132 -15.53 -17.95 -3.14
N GLY A 133 -14.67 -17.21 -3.85
CA GLY A 133 -14.22 -15.89 -3.44
C GLY A 133 -12.93 -15.84 -2.60
N ASN A 134 -12.13 -16.91 -2.59
CA ASN A 134 -10.88 -16.98 -1.84
C ASN A 134 -9.68 -16.75 -2.75
N LEU A 135 -8.70 -15.97 -2.28
CA LEU A 135 -7.42 -15.81 -2.98
C LEU A 135 -6.39 -16.70 -2.29
N ILE A 136 -5.92 -17.73 -3.00
CA ILE A 136 -5.11 -18.82 -2.45
C ILE A 136 -3.77 -18.89 -3.18
N LEU A 137 -2.69 -18.85 -2.41
CA LEU A 137 -1.32 -19.07 -2.89
C LEU A 137 -0.87 -20.48 -2.51
N ARG A 138 -0.46 -21.27 -3.50
CA ARG A 138 0.15 -22.58 -3.34
C ARG A 138 1.55 -22.61 -3.96
N ASP A 139 2.47 -23.33 -3.33
CA ASP A 139 3.80 -23.56 -3.91
C ASP A 139 3.72 -24.53 -5.11
N PHE A 140 4.84 -24.72 -5.83
CA PHE A 140 4.91 -25.55 -7.04
C PHE A 140 4.48 -27.01 -6.81
N ASP A 141 4.59 -27.51 -5.59
CA ASP A 141 4.17 -28.86 -5.16
C ASP A 141 2.69 -28.94 -4.74
N GLY A 142 1.95 -27.83 -4.85
CA GLY A 142 0.54 -27.73 -4.48
C GLY A 142 0.28 -27.44 -3.00
N SER A 143 1.31 -27.36 -2.17
CA SER A 143 1.16 -27.07 -0.75
C SER A 143 0.58 -25.66 -0.51
N LEU A 144 -0.39 -25.54 0.40
CA LEU A 144 -1.00 -24.26 0.76
C LEU A 144 0.03 -23.39 1.49
N VAL A 145 0.28 -22.18 1.00
CA VAL A 145 1.25 -21.24 1.56
C VAL A 145 0.55 -20.07 2.25
N TRP A 146 -0.47 -19.51 1.61
CA TRP A 146 -1.22 -18.37 2.13
C TRP A 146 -2.62 -18.31 1.52
N SER A 147 -3.59 -17.74 2.23
CA SER A 147 -4.92 -17.44 1.71
C SER A 147 -5.57 -16.26 2.42
N THR A 148 -6.51 -15.58 1.75
CA THR A 148 -7.33 -14.53 2.37
C THR A 148 -8.37 -15.07 3.34
N ASN A 149 -8.68 -16.38 3.26
CA ASN A 149 -9.72 -17.05 4.05
C ASN A 149 -11.11 -16.41 3.88
N THR A 150 -11.42 -16.02 2.64
CA THR A 150 -12.67 -15.37 2.26
C THR A 150 -13.63 -16.28 1.50
N SER A 151 -13.40 -17.60 1.56
CA SER A 151 -14.34 -18.59 1.04
C SER A 151 -15.75 -18.33 1.56
N ASP A 152 -16.73 -18.33 0.66
CA ASP A 152 -18.15 -18.09 0.93
C ASP A 152 -18.51 -16.70 1.47
N SER A 153 -17.55 -15.75 1.51
CA SER A 153 -17.79 -14.36 1.93
C SER A 153 -18.35 -13.46 0.81
N HIS A 154 -19.00 -14.06 -0.20
CA HIS A 154 -19.63 -13.37 -1.33
C HIS A 154 -18.71 -12.40 -2.10
N VAL A 155 -17.41 -12.65 -2.11
CA VAL A 155 -16.46 -11.88 -2.92
C VAL A 155 -16.79 -12.10 -4.40
N VAL A 156 -16.75 -11.02 -5.19
CA VAL A 156 -16.97 -11.07 -6.64
C VAL A 156 -15.82 -10.53 -7.48
N GLY A 157 -14.88 -9.84 -6.85
CA GLY A 157 -13.74 -9.27 -7.53
C GLY A 157 -12.58 -8.92 -6.61
N LEU A 158 -11.43 -8.72 -7.24
CA LEU A 158 -10.17 -8.29 -6.66
C LEU A 158 -9.75 -7.00 -7.36
N ASN A 159 -9.38 -5.96 -6.61
CA ASN A 159 -8.95 -4.67 -7.13
C ASN A 159 -7.65 -4.21 -6.46
N LEU A 160 -6.66 -3.80 -7.26
CA LEU A 160 -5.53 -3.01 -6.79
C LEU A 160 -5.89 -1.53 -6.88
N ALA A 161 -6.12 -0.89 -5.75
CA ALA A 161 -6.51 0.52 -5.65
C ALA A 161 -5.34 1.47 -5.94
N GLU A 162 -5.65 2.73 -6.26
CA GLU A 162 -4.66 3.80 -6.51
C GLU A 162 -3.78 4.10 -5.28
N THR A 163 -4.27 3.79 -4.09
CA THR A 163 -3.53 3.91 -2.83
C THR A 163 -2.49 2.80 -2.64
N GLY A 164 -2.45 1.79 -3.52
CA GLY A 164 -1.67 0.57 -3.35
C GLY A 164 -2.33 -0.47 -2.46
N ASN A 165 -3.61 -0.30 -2.12
CA ASN A 165 -4.38 -1.28 -1.37
C ASN A 165 -4.92 -2.39 -2.27
N MET A 166 -4.68 -3.66 -1.94
CA MET A 166 -5.29 -4.81 -2.60
C MET A 166 -6.59 -5.16 -1.88
N VAL A 167 -7.73 -5.06 -2.57
CA VAL A 167 -9.07 -5.17 -1.99
C VAL A 167 -9.86 -6.29 -2.68
N LEU A 168 -10.42 -7.21 -1.88
CA LEU A 168 -11.48 -8.12 -2.31
C LEU A 168 -12.82 -7.51 -1.91
N PHE A 169 -13.78 -7.47 -2.84
CA PHE A 169 -15.06 -6.80 -2.63
C PHE A 169 -16.26 -7.67 -3.03
N ASP A 170 -17.41 -7.41 -2.40
CA ASP A 170 -18.69 -8.08 -2.67
C ASP A 170 -19.50 -7.39 -3.78
N ILE A 171 -20.69 -7.92 -4.09
CA ILE A 171 -21.59 -7.37 -5.13
C ILE A 171 -22.05 -5.93 -4.86
N MET A 172 -22.01 -5.48 -3.60
CA MET A 172 -22.36 -4.12 -3.21
C MET A 172 -21.16 -3.18 -3.25
N GLY A 173 -19.97 -3.68 -3.65
CA GLY A 173 -18.72 -2.95 -3.64
C GLY A 173 -18.12 -2.77 -2.24
N LYS A 174 -18.62 -3.51 -1.23
CA LYS A 174 -18.09 -3.44 0.14
C LYS A 174 -16.80 -4.26 0.22
N THR A 175 -15.81 -3.71 0.92
CA THR A 175 -14.57 -4.42 1.26
C THR A 175 -14.87 -5.65 2.12
N VAL A 176 -14.44 -6.81 1.64
CA VAL A 176 -14.47 -8.10 2.37
C VAL A 176 -13.10 -8.40 2.98
N TRP A 177 -12.03 -8.09 2.25
CA TRP A 177 -10.64 -8.23 2.71
C TRP A 177 -9.79 -7.15 2.06
N GLU A 178 -8.79 -6.63 2.79
CA GLU A 178 -7.85 -5.66 2.24
C GLU A 178 -6.43 -5.81 2.80
N SER A 179 -5.41 -5.55 1.98
CA SER A 179 -4.01 -5.65 2.42
C SER A 179 -3.65 -4.63 3.50
N PHE A 180 -4.34 -3.49 3.55
CA PHE A 180 -4.08 -2.44 4.54
C PHE A 180 -4.32 -2.87 5.99
N GLU A 181 -5.24 -3.82 6.23
CA GLU A 181 -5.52 -4.41 7.54
C GLU A 181 -4.54 -5.54 7.94
N HIS A 182 -3.59 -5.85 7.04
CA HIS A 182 -2.53 -6.85 7.20
C HIS A 182 -1.15 -6.24 6.91
N PRO A 183 -0.73 -5.19 7.63
CA PRO A 183 0.52 -4.49 7.34
C PRO A 183 1.76 -5.39 7.51
N THR A 184 2.84 -5.03 6.82
CA THR A 184 4.13 -5.75 6.89
C THR A 184 5.20 -4.88 7.53
N ASP A 185 6.07 -4.25 6.77
CA ASP A 185 7.08 -3.29 7.25
C ASP A 185 6.72 -1.84 6.88
N THR A 186 5.80 -1.66 5.91
CA THR A 186 5.49 -0.38 5.28
C THR A 186 4.03 0.06 5.54
N LEU A 187 3.84 1.38 5.69
CA LEU A 187 2.56 2.09 5.68
C LEU A 187 2.48 3.03 4.47
N LEU A 188 1.39 2.91 3.72
CA LEU A 188 1.05 3.82 2.62
C LEU A 188 0.10 4.94 3.08
N ILE A 189 0.06 6.06 2.35
CA ILE A 189 -0.85 7.17 2.69
C ILE A 189 -2.30 6.68 2.70
N GLY A 190 -3.01 6.99 3.77
CA GLY A 190 -4.38 6.54 4.03
C GLY A 190 -4.47 5.23 4.81
N GLN A 191 -3.37 4.49 4.96
CA GLN A 191 -3.34 3.27 5.76
C GLN A 191 -3.30 3.59 7.25
N SER A 192 -3.99 2.76 8.04
CA SER A 192 -4.00 2.83 9.50
C SER A 192 -3.41 1.56 10.12
N LEU A 193 -2.55 1.74 11.13
CA LEU A 193 -2.09 0.67 11.99
C LEU A 193 -2.99 0.64 13.23
N ARG A 194 -3.89 -0.34 13.29
CA ARG A 194 -4.85 -0.51 14.38
C ARG A 194 -4.21 -1.17 15.60
N GLN A 195 -4.85 -0.97 16.76
CA GLN A 195 -4.50 -1.66 17.99
C GLN A 195 -4.31 -3.18 17.77
N GLY A 196 -3.21 -3.72 18.29
CA GLY A 196 -2.84 -5.13 18.17
C GLY A 196 -2.21 -5.52 16.82
N LYS A 197 -2.16 -4.62 15.83
CA LYS A 197 -1.39 -4.82 14.60
C LYS A 197 0.01 -4.23 14.77
N ARG A 198 0.98 -4.79 14.04
CA ARG A 198 2.37 -4.35 14.07
C ARG A 198 2.99 -4.19 12.69
N LEU A 199 3.91 -3.24 12.56
CA LEU A 199 4.92 -3.23 11.51
C LEU A 199 6.13 -4.02 11.99
N THR A 200 6.71 -4.85 11.13
CA THR A 200 7.90 -5.64 11.46
C THR A 200 8.97 -5.42 10.41
N SER A 201 10.16 -5.00 10.84
CA SER A 201 11.27 -4.65 9.95
C SER A 201 11.71 -5.84 9.09
N ASP A 202 12.45 -5.57 8.01
CA ASP A 202 13.29 -6.58 7.37
C ASP A 202 14.49 -6.94 8.25
N SER A 203 15.00 -8.17 8.09
CA SER A 203 16.27 -8.57 8.71
C SER A 203 17.45 -7.91 8.00
N LEU A 204 17.38 -7.81 6.67
CA LEU A 204 18.36 -7.19 5.80
C LEU A 204 17.63 -6.51 4.64
N ALA A 205 18.16 -5.39 4.15
CA ALA A 205 17.59 -4.66 3.01
C ALA A 205 17.47 -5.52 1.73
N THR A 206 18.24 -6.60 1.62
CA THR A 206 18.29 -7.50 0.45
C THR A 206 17.56 -8.82 0.66
N ASN A 207 17.25 -9.19 1.90
CA ASN A 207 16.56 -10.43 2.24
C ASN A 207 15.33 -10.05 3.03
N TRP A 208 14.20 -9.90 2.33
CA TRP A 208 12.87 -9.51 2.83
C TRP A 208 12.26 -10.47 3.88
N THR A 209 13.10 -11.24 4.56
CA THR A 209 12.77 -12.05 5.74
C THR A 209 12.49 -11.15 6.94
N GLN A 210 11.69 -11.65 7.86
CA GLN A 210 11.29 -10.93 9.06
C GLN A 210 12.49 -10.58 9.94
N GLY A 211 12.63 -9.30 10.28
CA GLY A 211 13.63 -8.77 11.20
C GLY A 211 13.17 -8.78 12.65
N GLN A 212 14.02 -8.23 13.52
CA GLN A 212 13.82 -8.27 14.97
C GLN A 212 13.09 -7.05 15.52
N PHE A 213 12.96 -5.96 14.75
CA PHE A 213 12.32 -4.75 15.22
C PHE A 213 10.84 -4.74 14.84
N TYR A 214 9.96 -4.38 15.77
CA TYR A 214 8.56 -4.15 15.46
C TYR A 214 7.99 -2.93 16.17
N VAL A 215 7.05 -2.26 15.49
CA VAL A 215 6.27 -1.13 16.01
C VAL A 215 4.81 -1.55 16.08
N THR A 216 4.15 -1.33 17.21
CA THR A 216 2.76 -1.74 17.45
C THR A 216 1.97 -0.65 18.14
N VAL A 217 0.67 -0.59 17.86
CA VAL A 217 -0.28 0.23 18.62
C VAL A 217 -0.93 -0.64 19.70
N LEU A 218 -0.90 -0.17 20.94
CA LEU A 218 -1.64 -0.75 22.06
C LEU A 218 -2.76 0.22 22.48
N ASP A 219 -3.60 -0.23 23.40
CA ASP A 219 -4.74 0.51 23.94
C ASP A 219 -4.41 1.92 24.45
N ASN A 220 -3.18 2.14 24.91
CA ASN A 220 -2.76 3.37 25.56
C ASN A 220 -1.57 4.06 24.87
N GLY A 221 -1.11 3.60 23.71
CA GLY A 221 0.10 4.16 23.13
C GLY A 221 0.63 3.49 21.86
N LEU A 222 1.65 4.12 21.29
CA LEU A 222 2.52 3.58 20.24
C LEU A 222 3.80 3.06 20.87
N TYR A 223 4.19 1.83 20.55
CA TYR A 223 5.33 1.17 21.15
C TYR A 223 6.24 0.57 20.07
N ALA A 224 7.54 0.52 20.35
CA ALA A 224 8.51 -0.20 19.53
C ALA A 224 9.39 -1.11 20.37
N PHE A 225 9.61 -2.32 19.87
CA PHE A 225 10.25 -3.40 20.58
C PHE A 225 11.27 -4.14 19.70
N ILE A 226 12.26 -4.74 20.36
CA ILE A 226 13.10 -5.79 19.80
C ILE A 226 12.49 -7.13 20.21
N GLU A 227 12.28 -8.00 19.22
CA GLU A 227 11.83 -9.37 19.39
C GLU A 227 12.91 -10.15 20.16
N ALA A 228 12.61 -10.45 21.42
CA ALA A 228 13.43 -11.17 22.38
C ALA A 228 12.50 -11.87 23.39
N ASP A 229 13.04 -12.72 24.25
CA ASP A 229 12.29 -13.37 25.34
C ASP A 229 12.84 -12.89 26.71
N PRO A 230 12.19 -11.92 27.39
CA PRO A 230 10.98 -11.18 26.98
C PRO A 230 11.25 -10.05 25.96
N PRO A 231 10.23 -9.54 25.24
CA PRO A 231 10.41 -8.46 24.27
C PRO A 231 10.99 -7.20 24.90
N GLN A 232 12.01 -6.61 24.26
CA GLN A 232 12.72 -5.45 24.81
C GLN A 232 12.14 -4.16 24.26
N LEU A 233 11.50 -3.37 25.13
CA LEU A 233 10.96 -2.05 24.79
C LEU A 233 12.11 -1.07 24.56
N TYR A 234 12.13 -0.41 23.38
CA TYR A 234 13.10 0.66 23.10
C TYR A 234 12.44 2.01 22.79
N TYR A 235 11.14 2.04 22.52
CA TYR A 235 10.37 3.28 22.38
C TYR A 235 8.94 3.12 22.87
N GLN A 236 8.44 4.15 23.57
CA GLN A 236 7.02 4.28 23.87
C GLN A 236 6.55 5.73 23.75
N ARG A 237 5.35 5.91 23.23
CA ARG A 237 4.58 7.16 23.31
C ARG A 237 3.17 6.84 23.77
N ARG A 238 2.88 7.20 25.01
CA ARG A 238 1.55 7.03 25.60
C ARG A 238 0.60 8.10 25.09
N PHE A 239 -0.66 7.74 24.96
CA PHE A 239 -1.74 8.62 24.57
C PHE A 239 -2.45 9.12 25.81
N ASN A 240 -2.81 10.41 25.82
CA ASN A 240 -3.57 11.01 26.90
C ASN A 240 -5.07 10.91 26.63
N ILE A 241 -5.60 9.69 26.78
CA ILE A 241 -6.96 9.34 26.37
C ILE A 241 -8.01 10.01 27.26
N THR A 242 -7.76 10.10 28.57
CA THR A 242 -8.67 10.72 29.53
C THR A 242 -8.97 12.17 29.14
N ASP A 243 -7.94 12.96 28.83
CA ASP A 243 -8.12 14.35 28.42
C ASP A 243 -8.89 14.46 27.10
N ALA A 244 -8.61 13.56 26.14
CA ALA A 244 -9.29 13.54 24.85
C ALA A 244 -10.78 13.19 24.95
N LEU A 245 -11.18 12.39 25.93
CA LEU A 245 -12.58 11.99 26.17
C LEU A 245 -13.35 13.00 27.06
N VAL A 246 -12.66 13.70 27.96
CA VAL A 246 -13.26 14.68 28.88
C VAL A 246 -13.50 16.04 28.21
N GLN A 247 -12.57 16.51 27.37
CA GLN A 247 -12.72 17.80 26.65
C GLN A 247 -14.01 17.94 25.81
N PRO A 248 -14.49 16.91 25.08
CA PRO A 248 -15.73 17.01 24.32
C PRO A 248 -17.02 16.96 25.17
N LYS A 249 -16.97 16.98 26.52
CA LYS A 249 -18.14 16.75 27.40
C LYS A 249 -18.92 15.49 27.03
N MET A 250 -18.25 14.41 26.60
CA MET A 250 -18.94 13.13 26.52
C MET A 250 -19.21 12.65 27.96
N ASN A 251 -20.48 12.51 28.33
CA ASN A 251 -20.89 11.91 29.59
C ASN A 251 -20.59 10.41 29.55
N ILE A 252 -19.33 10.04 29.73
CA ILE A 252 -18.89 8.65 29.74
C ILE A 252 -18.97 8.15 31.19
N SER A 253 -19.84 7.18 31.44
CA SER A 253 -19.83 6.42 32.69
C SER A 253 -18.48 5.69 32.82
N SER A 254 -17.96 5.50 34.02
CA SER A 254 -16.68 4.80 34.26
C SER A 254 -16.61 3.40 33.63
N ASP A 255 -17.76 2.78 33.34
CA ASP A 255 -17.91 1.49 32.67
C ASP A 255 -17.94 1.59 31.12
N GLY A 256 -18.36 2.74 30.57
CA GLY A 256 -18.30 3.05 29.13
C GLY A 256 -16.90 3.44 28.64
N ALA A 257 -15.99 3.76 29.56
CA ALA A 257 -14.61 4.19 29.27
C ALA A 257 -13.70 3.07 28.72
N LYS A 258 -14.20 1.85 28.51
CA LYS A 258 -13.40 0.70 28.00
C LYS A 258 -13.73 0.28 26.57
N ASN A 259 -14.76 0.85 25.95
CA ASN A 259 -15.17 0.52 24.57
C ASN A 259 -14.62 1.50 23.53
N TYR A 260 -13.34 1.82 23.64
CA TYR A 260 -12.64 2.60 22.63
C TYR A 260 -11.58 1.74 21.94
N THR A 261 -11.20 2.13 20.73
CA THR A 261 -10.07 1.53 20.01
C THR A 261 -9.07 2.61 19.62
N THR A 262 -7.78 2.29 19.68
CA THR A 262 -6.73 3.21 19.24
C THR A 262 -6.14 2.76 17.90
N TYR A 263 -5.72 3.74 17.11
CA TYR A 263 -4.99 3.48 15.88
C TYR A 263 -4.14 4.69 15.52
N ILE A 264 -3.13 4.46 14.67
CA ILE A 264 -2.40 5.53 14.01
C ILE A 264 -2.69 5.46 12.52
N SER A 265 -2.81 6.60 11.86
CA SER A 265 -2.98 6.71 10.41
C SER A 265 -1.85 7.51 9.81
N PHE A 266 -1.26 6.99 8.74
CA PHE A 266 -0.33 7.74 7.94
C PHE A 266 -1.12 8.57 6.93
N LEU A 267 -1.23 9.87 7.19
CA LEU A 267 -2.00 10.82 6.40
C LEU A 267 -1.07 11.71 5.57
N LYS A 268 -1.64 12.39 4.57
CA LYS A 268 -0.90 13.38 3.79
C LYS A 268 -0.40 14.50 4.71
N GLY A 269 0.91 14.55 4.95
CA GLY A 269 1.55 15.55 5.80
C GLY A 269 1.49 15.28 7.31
N SER A 270 1.03 14.09 7.77
CA SER A 270 1.14 13.75 9.19
C SER A 270 1.10 12.24 9.48
N LEU A 271 1.71 11.82 10.58
CA LEU A 271 1.36 10.57 11.26
C LEU A 271 0.48 10.92 12.46
N SER A 272 -0.81 10.60 12.38
CA SER A 272 -1.81 11.02 13.37
C SER A 272 -2.31 9.82 14.16
N ALA A 273 -2.45 9.98 15.48
CA ALA A 273 -3.10 8.97 16.32
C ALA A 273 -4.53 9.38 16.67
N PHE A 274 -5.39 8.39 16.78
CA PHE A 274 -6.80 8.56 17.03
C PHE A 274 -7.27 7.57 18.09
N VAL A 275 -8.29 7.98 18.83
CA VAL A 275 -9.16 7.09 19.60
C VAL A 275 -10.53 7.10 18.94
N SER A 276 -11.05 5.92 18.62
CA SER A 276 -12.41 5.75 18.10
C SER A 276 -13.33 5.29 19.22
N PHE A 277 -14.44 6.00 19.41
CA PHE A 277 -15.49 5.67 20.37
C PHE A 277 -16.87 5.94 19.73
N ASN A 278 -17.78 4.96 19.77
CA ASN A 278 -19.11 5.07 19.15
C ASN A 278 -19.07 5.64 17.71
N ASN A 279 -18.15 5.13 16.88
CA ASN A 279 -17.90 5.59 15.50
C ASN A 279 -17.49 7.07 15.37
N THR A 280 -17.03 7.69 16.46
CA THR A 280 -16.46 9.03 16.47
C THR A 280 -14.97 8.93 16.72
N ASP A 281 -14.18 9.46 15.79
CA ASP A 281 -12.73 9.48 15.89
C ASP A 281 -12.27 10.81 16.49
N ILE A 282 -11.55 10.73 17.62
CA ILE A 282 -10.95 11.88 18.30
C ILE A 282 -9.43 11.79 18.10
N LYS A 283 -8.85 12.88 17.59
CA LYS A 283 -7.40 12.97 17.38
C LYS A 283 -6.68 13.12 18.71
N LEU A 284 -5.70 12.25 18.96
CA LEU A 284 -4.90 12.22 20.20
C LEU A 284 -3.61 13.04 20.06
N PHE A 285 -2.92 12.89 18.93
CA PHE A 285 -1.76 13.70 18.56
C PHE A 285 -1.51 13.57 17.05
N ASP A 286 -0.64 14.43 16.54
CA ASP A 286 0.01 14.20 15.26
C ASP A 286 1.49 14.54 15.30
N ILE A 287 2.23 13.86 14.42
CA ILE A 287 3.59 14.21 14.04
C ILE A 287 3.46 14.85 12.67
N SER A 288 3.69 16.15 12.59
CA SER A 288 3.72 16.90 11.34
C SER A 288 4.83 16.37 10.45
N LEU A 289 4.48 16.08 9.19
CA LEU A 289 5.41 15.68 8.15
C LEU A 289 5.42 16.77 7.07
N PRO A 290 6.53 16.96 6.36
CA PRO A 290 6.57 17.95 5.28
C PRO A 290 5.52 17.62 4.22
N SER A 291 4.85 18.66 3.73
CA SER A 291 3.86 18.54 2.65
C SER A 291 4.47 17.79 1.46
N PRO A 292 3.89 16.66 1.03
CA PRO A 292 4.42 15.90 -0.09
C PRO A 292 4.31 16.69 -1.38
N SER A 293 5.44 16.92 -2.05
CA SER A 293 5.49 17.31 -3.47
C SER A 293 5.31 16.11 -4.42
N SER A 294 5.33 14.90 -3.88
CA SER A 294 5.23 13.61 -4.59
C SER A 294 4.70 12.54 -3.63
N ALA A 295 4.44 11.32 -4.12
CA ALA A 295 4.04 10.21 -3.26
C ALA A 295 5.03 9.98 -2.10
N GLN A 296 4.50 9.52 -0.97
CA GLN A 296 5.27 9.16 0.22
C GLN A 296 4.81 7.82 0.78
N PHE A 297 5.71 7.16 1.49
CA PHE A 297 5.42 6.00 2.31
C PHE A 297 6.30 6.03 3.56
N MET A 298 5.90 5.26 4.55
CA MET A 298 6.65 5.11 5.79
C MET A 298 7.04 3.64 5.94
N SER A 299 8.29 3.34 6.31
CA SER A 299 8.74 1.96 6.48
C SER A 299 9.61 1.83 7.73
N LEU A 300 9.42 0.71 8.43
CA LEU A 300 10.23 0.31 9.58
C LEU A 300 11.45 -0.45 9.07
N GLU A 301 12.62 0.18 9.20
CA GLU A 301 13.85 -0.37 8.67
C GLU A 301 14.53 -1.34 9.65
N ASN A 302 15.51 -2.09 9.14
CA ASN A 302 16.23 -3.14 9.87
C ASN A 302 17.08 -2.65 11.06
N ASP A 303 17.20 -1.35 11.27
CA ASP A 303 17.87 -0.71 12.40
C ASP A 303 16.88 -0.18 13.46
N GLY A 304 15.60 -0.56 13.35
CA GLY A 304 14.55 -0.19 14.30
C GLY A 304 14.01 1.23 14.15
N HIS A 305 14.41 1.97 13.11
CA HIS A 305 13.90 3.31 12.86
C HIS A 305 12.79 3.32 11.82
N LEU A 306 11.69 4.00 12.17
CA LEU A 306 10.61 4.30 11.25
C LEU A 306 11.00 5.53 10.42
N ARG A 307 11.06 5.36 9.09
CA ARG A 307 11.50 6.39 8.15
C ARG A 307 10.41 6.77 7.17
N VAL A 308 10.38 8.05 6.80
CA VAL A 308 9.50 8.55 5.75
C VAL A 308 10.30 8.72 4.46
N TYR A 309 9.81 8.07 3.42
CA TYR A 309 10.37 8.08 2.09
C TYR A 309 9.47 8.86 1.15
N ARG A 310 10.11 9.49 0.16
CA ARG A 310 9.43 10.15 -0.95
C ARG A 310 9.99 9.65 -2.28
N TRP A 311 9.15 9.66 -3.30
CA TRP A 311 9.62 9.50 -4.68
C TRP A 311 10.16 10.83 -5.21
N ASP A 312 11.43 10.88 -5.60
CA ASP A 312 11.98 12.07 -6.26
C ASP A 312 11.58 12.05 -7.74
N VAL A 313 10.84 13.06 -8.20
CA VAL A 313 10.32 13.14 -9.57
C VAL A 313 11.00 14.32 -10.26
N ALA A 314 11.93 14.05 -11.17
CA ALA A 314 12.45 15.07 -12.09
C ALA A 314 11.92 14.79 -13.50
N ARG A 315 11.02 15.66 -13.98
CA ARG A 315 10.57 15.72 -15.39
C ARG A 315 10.45 14.35 -16.08
N VAL A 316 9.57 13.49 -15.56
CA VAL A 316 9.26 12.13 -16.10
C VAL A 316 10.25 11.01 -15.70
N LYS A 317 11.20 11.25 -14.78
CA LYS A 317 12.06 10.21 -14.19
C LYS A 317 11.91 10.12 -12.67
N ILE A 318 11.63 8.91 -12.18
CA ILE A 318 11.79 8.56 -10.75
C ILE A 318 13.29 8.43 -10.49
N LEU A 319 13.85 9.38 -9.73
CA LEU A 319 15.29 9.44 -9.44
C LEU A 319 15.73 8.54 -8.29
N GLY A 320 14.81 7.76 -7.72
CA GLY A 320 15.05 6.87 -6.58
C GLY A 320 14.43 7.38 -5.29
N MET A 321 14.69 6.61 -4.24
CA MET A 321 14.07 6.74 -2.92
C MET A 321 15.03 7.50 -1.99
N LYS A 322 14.63 8.67 -1.51
CA LYS A 322 15.43 9.45 -0.55
C LYS A 322 14.87 9.29 0.85
N ILE A 323 15.74 8.92 1.79
CA ILE A 323 15.46 9.05 3.22
C ILE A 323 15.45 10.53 3.53
N ASN A 324 14.39 11.05 4.13
CA ASN A 324 14.41 12.43 4.63
C ASN A 324 14.37 12.51 6.16
N PHE A 325 13.80 11.54 6.87
CA PHE A 325 13.61 11.63 8.32
C PHE A 325 13.67 10.28 9.02
N SER A 326 14.26 10.27 10.21
CA SER A 326 13.98 9.26 11.24
C SER A 326 13.04 9.87 12.28
N VAL A 327 12.07 9.09 12.77
CA VAL A 327 11.33 9.49 13.96
C VAL A 327 12.30 9.46 15.13
N ASN A 328 12.57 10.61 15.75
CA ASN A 328 13.35 10.63 16.99
C ASN A 328 12.47 10.13 18.12
N TRP A 329 12.72 8.89 18.50
CA TRP A 329 12.05 8.18 19.56
C TRP A 329 12.23 8.83 20.96
N THR A 330 13.20 9.72 21.18
CA THR A 330 13.35 10.41 22.48
C THR A 330 12.52 11.68 22.61
N THR A 331 12.24 12.37 21.50
CA THR A 331 11.56 13.68 21.52
C THR A 331 10.18 13.64 20.87
N GLY A 332 9.86 12.58 20.11
CA GLY A 332 8.68 12.52 19.26
C GLY A 332 8.73 13.48 18.06
N ASN A 333 9.87 14.20 17.89
CA ASN A 333 10.12 15.09 16.77
C ASN A 333 10.82 14.33 15.64
N LEU A 334 10.71 14.81 14.41
CA LEU A 334 11.53 14.31 13.31
C LEU A 334 12.97 14.80 13.53
N THR A 335 13.93 13.88 13.53
CA THR A 335 15.33 14.25 13.31
C THR A 335 15.70 13.97 11.87
N TRP A 336 16.49 14.86 11.27
CA TRP A 336 17.12 14.60 9.99
C TRP A 336 17.89 13.28 10.10
N ALA A 337 17.56 12.32 9.25
CA ALA A 337 18.43 11.17 9.08
C ALA A 337 19.72 11.72 8.45
N ALA A 338 20.85 11.59 9.15
CA ALA A 338 22.13 11.78 8.49
C ALA A 338 22.22 10.77 7.32
N PRO A 339 22.72 11.19 6.15
CA PRO A 339 22.72 10.40 4.93
C PRO A 339 23.44 9.06 5.03
#